data_AF-A0A425DH44-F1
#
_entry.id   AF-A0A425DH44-F1
#
_cell.length_a   1.000
_cell.length_b   1.000
_cell.length_c   1.000
_cell.angle_alpha   90.00
_cell.angle_beta   90.00
_cell.angle_gamma   90.00
#
_symmetry.space_group_name_H-M   'P 1'
#
loop_
_entity.id
_entity.type
_entity.pdbx_description
1 polymer ?
#
loop_
_entity_poly.entity_id
_entity_poly.type
_entity_poly.pdbx_seq_one_letter_code
_entity_poly.pdbx_strand_id
1 'polypeptide(L)'
;GHNLSMIASALEATDDSVVVSWLPQYHDMGLIGAYLGVLFTGGHGVYMSPFSFIKNPLVWIRLISQYRATHLQAPNFAYALCARKFATANPSQTSTSITTSNTTSSCKLDLSSVRHMINGAEPIDGDAIDAFYRAFEPYGLCRGVVRPTYGLAEHTVYVCDSSPQLLQVQVDKEALEHHDVFQPVADKARATKEMVGCGAPRSDVDVRIVHPDTHKELAAGSVGEIWIRSPSTTQGYFGLNDLTREMFHATIVSNEPQHYMRTGDLGVLYQGEDIEKTVEGFPDIRPGCSAAFSISTNGIHEGLGVVAEVRDANVPRAALEALAASVRQAVSVEHGVSVTALALVSTHSIPKTTSGKISRKRSKEAFVGQTLTELYRIFKPAANDDDNNEPEDKVPSTIQPAFASVPPSEVKAFLRREMAQMLDVPPDTITDTTPLQQIGMDSMGLTQLQGIVHNQYGVQVPDQVLYGEHTTLSHVYDALATASHPQPPNEGGDNQTSFLQEPRPAPPVTPKQSRICCGCIAIR
;
A
#
# COMPACT_ATOMS: atom_id res chain seq x y z
N GLY A 1 -15.33 14.23 1.12
CA GLY A 1 -14.79 15.56 0.78
C GLY A 1 -13.30 15.61 1.03
N HIS A 2 -12.89 15.67 2.30
CA HIS A 2 -11.47 15.74 2.70
C HIS A 2 -10.60 14.63 2.09
N ASN A 3 -10.95 13.35 2.33
CA ASN A 3 -10.16 12.22 1.83
C ASN A 3 -10.03 12.21 0.29
N LEU A 4 -11.11 12.47 -0.44
CA LEU A 4 -11.07 12.59 -1.91
C LEU A 4 -10.16 13.73 -2.41
N SER A 5 -10.13 14.86 -1.70
CA SER A 5 -9.22 15.98 -2.04
C SER A 5 -7.76 15.58 -1.82
N MET A 6 -7.51 14.82 -0.75
CA MET A 6 -6.19 14.27 -0.43
C MET A 6 -5.75 13.25 -1.49
N ILE A 7 -6.62 12.31 -1.87
CA ILE A 7 -6.36 11.35 -2.96
C ILE A 7 -6.07 12.11 -4.26
N ALA A 8 -6.95 13.03 -4.69
CA ALA A 8 -6.76 13.78 -5.93
C ALA A 8 -5.43 14.55 -5.95
N SER A 9 -5.05 15.15 -4.82
CA SER A 9 -3.75 15.83 -4.69
C SER A 9 -2.56 14.89 -4.66
N ALA A 10 -2.66 13.71 -4.04
CA ALA A 10 -1.56 12.75 -3.95
C ALA A 10 -1.30 12.09 -5.30
N LEU A 11 -2.37 11.72 -6.01
CA LEU A 11 -2.30 11.09 -7.31
C LEU A 11 -2.08 12.08 -8.47
N GLU A 12 -2.13 13.38 -8.19
CA GLU A 12 -2.16 14.44 -9.21
C GLU A 12 -3.33 14.25 -10.22
N ALA A 13 -4.46 13.77 -9.72
CA ALA A 13 -5.62 13.47 -10.53
C ALA A 13 -6.41 14.74 -10.88
N THR A 14 -6.74 14.91 -12.15
CA THR A 14 -7.53 16.05 -12.67
C THR A 14 -8.73 15.56 -13.48
N ASP A 15 -9.39 16.46 -14.22
CA ASP A 15 -10.49 16.14 -15.12
C ASP A 15 -10.03 15.37 -16.38
N ASP A 16 -8.72 15.39 -16.68
CA ASP A 16 -8.11 14.55 -17.72
C ASP A 16 -7.84 13.10 -17.27
N SER A 17 -8.09 12.79 -16.00
CA SER A 17 -7.81 11.46 -15.44
C SER A 17 -8.74 10.41 -16.00
N VAL A 18 -8.16 9.42 -16.68
CA VAL A 18 -8.83 8.18 -17.07
C VAL A 18 -8.53 7.09 -16.05
N VAL A 19 -9.55 6.58 -15.37
CA VAL A 19 -9.47 5.48 -14.40
C VAL A 19 -10.00 4.19 -15.03
N VAL A 20 -9.21 3.12 -15.00
CA VAL A 20 -9.69 1.77 -15.35
C VAL A 20 -9.69 0.90 -14.10
N SER A 21 -10.86 0.46 -13.67
CA SER A 21 -11.01 -0.31 -12.43
C SER A 21 -11.90 -1.52 -12.59
N TRP A 22 -11.50 -2.61 -11.93
CA TRP A 22 -12.32 -3.80 -11.72
C TRP A 22 -12.75 -3.93 -10.26
N LEU A 23 -12.29 -3.05 -9.37
CA LEU A 23 -12.53 -3.16 -7.94
C LEU A 23 -14.02 -2.99 -7.63
N PRO A 24 -14.55 -3.80 -6.71
CA PRO A 24 -15.96 -3.79 -6.38
C PRO A 24 -16.38 -2.49 -5.69
N GLN A 25 -17.61 -2.04 -5.97
CA GLN A 25 -18.19 -0.83 -5.36
C GLN A 25 -18.54 -1.00 -3.87
N TYR A 26 -18.59 -2.23 -3.36
CA TYR A 26 -18.80 -2.49 -1.93
C TYR A 26 -17.50 -2.42 -1.13
N HIS A 27 -16.35 -2.29 -1.79
CA HIS A 27 -15.06 -2.06 -1.14
C HIS A 27 -14.72 -0.58 -1.20
N ASP A 28 -14.17 -0.03 -0.12
CA ASP A 28 -13.83 1.39 0.00
C ASP A 28 -12.83 1.88 -1.07
N MET A 29 -11.76 1.12 -1.37
CA MET A 29 -10.86 1.36 -2.50
C MET A 29 -11.62 1.48 -3.81
N GLY A 30 -12.51 0.54 -4.13
CA GLY A 30 -13.36 0.64 -5.31
C GLY A 30 -14.25 1.88 -5.28
N LEU A 31 -15.15 1.96 -4.29
CA LEU A 31 -16.14 3.02 -4.16
C LEU A 31 -15.52 4.41 -4.12
N ILE A 32 -14.62 4.66 -3.18
CA ILE A 32 -14.06 5.99 -2.92
C ILE A 32 -12.98 6.30 -3.95
N GLY A 33 -12.02 5.41 -4.16
CA GLY A 33 -10.89 5.65 -5.05
C GLY A 33 -11.27 5.67 -6.53
N ALA A 34 -11.99 4.66 -7.02
CA ALA A 34 -12.25 4.52 -8.47
C ALA A 34 -13.56 5.14 -8.95
N TYR A 35 -14.61 5.18 -8.14
CA TYR A 35 -15.92 5.71 -8.56
C TYR A 35 -16.10 7.16 -8.10
N LEU A 36 -16.07 7.41 -6.80
CA LEU A 36 -16.23 8.75 -6.25
C LEU A 36 -15.03 9.64 -6.60
N GLY A 37 -13.81 9.10 -6.70
CA GLY A 37 -12.63 9.82 -7.17
C GLY A 37 -12.82 10.42 -8.56
N VAL A 38 -13.31 9.62 -9.51
CA VAL A 38 -13.61 10.08 -10.88
C VAL A 38 -14.68 11.18 -10.88
N LEU A 39 -15.76 10.98 -10.13
CA LEU A 39 -16.82 11.99 -10.01
C LEU A 39 -16.32 13.28 -9.36
N PHE A 40 -15.40 13.17 -8.41
CA PHE A 40 -14.83 14.28 -7.68
C PHE A 40 -13.88 15.11 -8.55
N THR A 41 -13.05 14.48 -9.38
CA THR A 41 -12.12 15.19 -10.27
C THR A 41 -12.75 15.60 -11.61
N GLY A 42 -13.90 15.04 -11.98
CA GLY A 42 -14.51 15.24 -13.30
C GLY A 42 -13.89 14.37 -14.40
N GLY A 43 -13.15 13.31 -14.03
CA GLY A 43 -12.46 12.42 -14.95
C GLY A 43 -13.37 11.43 -15.68
N HIS A 44 -12.74 10.45 -16.34
CA HIS A 44 -13.42 9.38 -17.08
C HIS A 44 -13.15 8.01 -16.45
N GLY A 45 -14.22 7.30 -16.05
CA GLY A 45 -14.13 5.96 -15.48
C GLY A 45 -14.52 4.86 -16.47
N VAL A 46 -13.70 3.83 -16.58
CA VAL A 46 -13.94 2.60 -17.36
C VAL A 46 -13.93 1.42 -16.41
N TYR A 47 -15.07 0.74 -16.30
CA TYR A 47 -15.27 -0.28 -15.27
C TYR A 47 -15.53 -1.65 -15.87
N MET A 48 -14.99 -2.67 -15.21
CA MET A 48 -15.27 -4.07 -15.52
C MET A 48 -15.61 -4.83 -14.24
N SER A 49 -16.23 -6.00 -14.36
CA SER A 49 -16.52 -6.79 -13.16
C SER A 49 -15.23 -7.35 -12.53
N PRO A 50 -15.14 -7.45 -11.18
CA PRO A 50 -14.03 -8.13 -10.52
C PRO A 50 -13.84 -9.57 -11.03
N PHE A 51 -14.97 -10.23 -11.33
CA PHE A 51 -14.99 -11.56 -11.88
C PHE A 51 -14.32 -11.66 -13.26
N SER A 52 -14.58 -10.71 -14.16
CA SER A 52 -13.94 -10.65 -15.48
C SER A 52 -12.43 -10.48 -15.35
N PHE A 53 -11.96 -9.73 -14.35
CA PHE A 53 -10.53 -9.55 -14.08
C PHE A 53 -9.91 -10.86 -13.60
N ILE A 54 -10.49 -11.49 -12.58
CA ILE A 54 -10.02 -12.77 -12.05
C ILE A 54 -9.90 -13.83 -13.14
N LYS A 55 -10.92 -13.95 -14.00
CA LYS A 55 -10.96 -14.95 -15.08
C LYS A 55 -9.91 -14.67 -16.16
N ASN A 56 -9.72 -13.41 -16.52
CA ASN A 56 -8.79 -12.99 -17.56
C ASN A 56 -8.15 -11.63 -17.21
N PRO A 57 -7.08 -11.62 -16.39
CA PRO A 57 -6.52 -10.39 -15.84
C PRO A 57 -5.88 -9.50 -16.92
N LEU A 58 -5.50 -10.08 -18.07
CA LEU A 58 -5.02 -9.31 -19.21
C LEU A 58 -6.11 -8.47 -19.89
N VAL A 59 -7.41 -8.67 -19.56
CA VAL A 59 -8.47 -7.73 -19.97
C VAL A 59 -8.19 -6.35 -19.37
N TRP A 60 -7.76 -6.28 -18.11
CA TRP A 60 -7.46 -5.00 -17.46
C TRP A 60 -6.32 -4.27 -18.16
N ILE A 61 -5.23 -4.99 -18.47
CA ILE A 61 -4.08 -4.46 -19.24
C ILE A 61 -4.51 -3.96 -20.63
N ARG A 62 -5.39 -4.69 -21.32
CA ARG A 62 -5.93 -4.26 -22.62
C ARG A 62 -6.77 -2.99 -22.50
N LEU A 63 -7.64 -2.90 -21.48
CA LEU A 63 -8.45 -1.71 -21.24
C LEU A 63 -7.58 -0.50 -20.89
N ILE A 64 -6.51 -0.69 -20.11
CA ILE A 64 -5.53 0.36 -19.81
C ILE A 64 -4.97 0.94 -21.11
N SER A 65 -4.53 0.07 -22.03
CA SER A 65 -3.98 0.52 -23.30
C SER A 65 -5.04 1.15 -24.22
N GLN A 66 -6.19 0.50 -24.38
CA GLN A 66 -7.28 0.95 -25.26
C GLN A 66 -7.80 2.34 -24.88
N TYR A 67 -8.01 2.58 -23.58
CA TYR A 67 -8.56 3.83 -23.08
C TYR A 67 -7.49 4.85 -22.68
N ARG A 68 -6.20 4.52 -22.89
CA ARG A 68 -5.06 5.33 -22.45
C ARG A 68 -5.18 5.71 -20.97
N ALA A 69 -5.42 4.71 -20.13
CA ALA A 69 -5.68 4.92 -18.72
C ALA A 69 -4.49 5.56 -18.02
N THR A 70 -4.80 6.46 -17.10
CA THR A 70 -3.80 7.26 -16.38
C THR A 70 -3.69 6.86 -14.92
N HIS A 71 -4.80 6.45 -14.31
CA HIS A 71 -4.91 6.18 -12.89
C HIS A 71 -5.51 4.79 -12.65
N LEU A 72 -4.85 4.01 -11.82
CA LEU A 72 -5.19 2.62 -11.55
C LEU A 72 -5.05 2.35 -10.07
N GLN A 73 -5.72 1.30 -9.61
CA GLN A 73 -5.67 0.87 -8.22
C GLN A 73 -6.01 -0.61 -8.16
N ALA A 74 -5.21 -1.34 -7.39
CA ALA A 74 -5.38 -2.76 -7.19
C ALA A 74 -4.60 -3.21 -5.95
N PRO A 75 -4.99 -4.35 -5.34
CA PRO A 75 -4.15 -5.02 -4.35
C PRO A 75 -2.92 -5.66 -5.00
N ASN A 76 -1.93 -5.99 -4.17
CA ASN A 76 -0.65 -6.53 -4.58
C ASN A 76 -0.78 -7.81 -5.45
N PHE A 77 -1.70 -8.72 -5.11
CA PHE A 77 -1.94 -9.96 -5.84
C PHE A 77 -2.32 -9.71 -7.30
N ALA A 78 -2.98 -8.59 -7.61
CA ALA A 78 -3.45 -8.29 -8.95
C ALA A 78 -2.29 -8.04 -9.90
N TYR A 79 -1.25 -7.34 -9.43
CA TYR A 79 -0.01 -7.11 -10.17
C TYR A 79 0.70 -8.44 -10.44
N ALA A 80 0.89 -9.27 -9.41
CA ALA A 80 1.48 -10.61 -9.55
C ALA A 80 0.70 -11.50 -10.52
N LEU A 81 -0.64 -11.48 -10.45
CA LEU A 81 -1.52 -12.27 -11.30
C LEU A 81 -1.42 -11.83 -12.77
N CYS A 82 -1.40 -10.53 -13.04
CA CYS A 82 -1.19 -9.97 -14.37
C CYS A 82 0.17 -10.38 -14.94
N ALA A 83 1.26 -10.19 -14.18
CA ALA A 83 2.61 -10.54 -14.60
C ALA A 83 2.74 -12.03 -14.95
N ARG A 84 2.24 -12.90 -14.06
CA ARG A 84 2.24 -14.35 -14.27
C ARG A 84 1.46 -14.78 -15.51
N LYS A 85 0.23 -14.28 -15.67
CA LYS A 85 -0.60 -14.64 -16.84
C LYS A 85 0.01 -14.12 -18.13
N PHE A 86 0.64 -12.96 -18.10
CA PHE A 86 1.37 -12.42 -19.24
C PHE A 86 2.55 -13.32 -19.64
N ALA A 87 3.39 -13.74 -18.69
CA ALA A 87 4.53 -14.63 -18.95
C ALA A 87 4.10 -15.97 -19.58
N THR A 88 2.94 -16.52 -19.18
CA THR A 88 2.41 -17.76 -19.76
C THR A 88 1.78 -17.59 -21.16
N ALA A 89 1.38 -16.37 -21.52
CA ALA A 89 0.79 -16.08 -22.82
C ALA A 89 1.93 -15.73 -23.80
N ASN A 90 2.38 -16.68 -24.63
CA ASN A 90 3.45 -16.51 -25.62
C ASN A 90 3.55 -15.07 -26.18
N PRO A 91 4.61 -14.30 -25.87
CA PRO A 91 4.72 -12.88 -26.25
C PRO A 91 4.66 -12.64 -27.76
N SER A 92 5.11 -13.60 -28.58
CA SER A 92 5.03 -13.55 -30.05
C SER A 92 3.60 -13.62 -30.61
N GLN A 93 2.61 -14.00 -29.79
CA GLN A 93 1.18 -13.99 -30.15
C GLN A 93 0.43 -12.78 -29.57
N THR A 94 1.09 -11.87 -28.85
CA THR A 94 0.46 -10.64 -28.30
C THR A 94 0.28 -9.52 -29.33
N SER A 95 0.20 -9.86 -30.63
CA SER A 95 -0.73 -9.15 -31.52
C SER A 95 -2.15 -9.51 -31.07
N THR A 96 -2.66 -8.73 -30.13
CA THR A 96 -4.00 -8.91 -29.57
C THR A 96 -5.02 -8.48 -30.62
N SER A 97 -5.38 -9.41 -31.51
CA SER A 97 -6.46 -9.20 -32.46
C SER A 97 -7.76 -8.93 -31.70
N ILE A 98 -8.28 -7.70 -31.85
CA ILE A 98 -9.64 -7.36 -31.46
C ILE A 98 -10.55 -7.82 -32.59
N THR A 99 -11.35 -8.86 -32.36
CA THR A 99 -12.45 -9.22 -33.27
C THR A 99 -13.70 -8.49 -32.82
N THR A 100 -13.87 -7.26 -33.27
CA THR A 100 -15.19 -6.65 -33.40
C THR A 100 -15.62 -6.78 -34.85
N SER A 101 -16.90 -7.10 -35.08
CA SER A 101 -17.51 -7.36 -36.39
C SER A 101 -16.82 -6.61 -37.54
N ASN A 102 -16.13 -7.37 -38.40
CA ASN A 102 -15.54 -7.00 -39.69
C ASN A 102 -14.24 -6.17 -39.75
N THR A 103 -13.50 -5.95 -38.66
CA THR A 103 -12.12 -5.41 -38.77
C THR A 103 -11.18 -5.98 -37.71
N THR A 104 -10.21 -6.81 -38.11
CA THR A 104 -9.09 -7.23 -37.26
C THR A 104 -8.08 -6.08 -37.18
N SER A 105 -8.11 -5.33 -36.08
CA SER A 105 -7.05 -4.36 -35.77
C SER A 105 -6.10 -4.99 -34.75
N SER A 106 -4.86 -5.26 -35.15
CA SER A 106 -3.78 -5.61 -34.23
C SER A 106 -3.26 -4.33 -33.59
N CYS A 107 -3.87 -3.87 -32.50
CA CYS A 107 -3.29 -2.78 -31.71
C CYS A 107 -2.14 -3.34 -30.87
N LYS A 108 -0.96 -2.74 -31.02
CA LYS A 108 0.19 -3.00 -30.15
C LYS A 108 -0.15 -2.46 -28.75
N LEU A 109 0.14 -3.24 -27.71
CA LEU A 109 -0.04 -2.81 -26.32
C LEU A 109 0.84 -1.58 -26.03
N ASP A 110 0.24 -0.55 -25.44
CA ASP A 110 0.87 0.72 -25.04
C ASP A 110 0.33 1.16 -23.66
N LEU A 111 1.21 1.27 -22.68
CA LEU A 111 0.93 1.64 -21.29
C LEU A 111 1.60 2.97 -20.90
N SER A 112 2.13 3.73 -21.87
CA SER A 112 2.82 5.02 -21.66
C SER A 112 1.95 6.14 -21.11
N SER A 113 0.63 5.94 -21.06
CA SER A 113 -0.33 6.90 -20.50
C SER A 113 -0.50 6.78 -18.99
N VAL A 114 -0.03 5.68 -18.38
CA VAL A 114 -0.18 5.45 -16.95
C VAL A 114 0.67 6.46 -16.18
N ARG A 115 0.03 7.23 -15.31
CA ARG A 115 0.65 8.21 -14.40
C ARG A 115 0.76 7.66 -12.98
N HIS A 116 -0.25 6.91 -12.53
CA HIS A 116 -0.31 6.41 -11.16
C HIS A 116 -1.04 5.05 -11.06
N MET A 117 -0.50 4.12 -10.27
CA MET A 117 -1.11 2.85 -9.90
C MET A 117 -1.00 2.62 -8.39
N ILE A 118 -2.10 2.67 -7.66
CA ILE A 118 -2.13 2.37 -6.22
C ILE A 118 -1.91 0.87 -6.01
N ASN A 119 -0.94 0.49 -5.17
CA ASN A 119 -0.80 -0.85 -4.61
C ASN A 119 -1.06 -0.79 -3.09
N GLY A 120 -2.05 -1.52 -2.59
CA GLY A 120 -2.45 -1.46 -1.18
C GLY A 120 -3.40 -2.59 -0.78
N ALA A 121 -4.12 -2.42 0.33
CA ALA A 121 -5.05 -3.41 0.92
C ALA A 121 -4.43 -4.72 1.45
N GLU A 122 -3.14 -4.95 1.25
CA GLU A 122 -2.39 -6.07 1.83
C GLU A 122 -0.91 -5.66 2.02
N PRO A 123 -0.10 -6.42 2.79
CA PRO A 123 1.34 -6.19 2.85
C PRO A 123 1.95 -6.16 1.45
N ILE A 124 2.75 -5.13 1.20
CA ILE A 124 3.33 -4.86 -0.12
C ILE A 124 4.49 -5.82 -0.39
N ASP A 125 4.48 -6.44 -1.57
CA ASP A 125 5.51 -7.35 -2.04
C ASP A 125 6.31 -6.68 -3.16
N GLY A 126 7.59 -6.38 -2.90
CA GLY A 126 8.48 -5.78 -3.89
C GLY A 126 8.69 -6.66 -5.12
N ASP A 127 8.77 -7.98 -4.95
CA ASP A 127 8.98 -8.93 -6.05
C ASP A 127 7.78 -8.95 -6.99
N ALA A 128 6.56 -8.82 -6.46
CA ALA A 128 5.33 -8.71 -7.26
C ALA A 128 5.32 -7.44 -8.13
N ILE A 129 5.77 -6.30 -7.58
CA ILE A 129 5.90 -5.04 -8.30
C ILE A 129 6.97 -5.17 -9.40
N ASP A 130 8.14 -5.75 -9.09
CA ASP A 130 9.22 -5.94 -10.05
C ASP A 130 8.87 -6.92 -11.16
N ALA A 131 8.13 -8.00 -10.85
CA ALA A 131 7.59 -8.90 -11.86
C ALA A 131 6.62 -8.18 -12.80
N PHE A 132 5.78 -7.28 -12.27
CA PHE A 132 4.87 -6.49 -13.08
C PHE A 132 5.61 -5.51 -14.00
N TYR A 133 6.62 -4.80 -13.51
CA TYR A 133 7.45 -3.94 -14.35
C TYR A 133 8.17 -4.74 -15.43
N ARG A 134 8.81 -5.86 -15.11
CA ARG A 134 9.48 -6.72 -16.11
C ARG A 134 8.53 -7.15 -17.25
N ALA A 135 7.26 -7.42 -16.93
CA ALA A 135 6.27 -7.81 -17.93
C ALA A 135 5.83 -6.64 -18.83
N PHE A 136 5.75 -5.42 -18.31
CA PHE A 136 5.00 -4.33 -18.94
C PHE A 136 5.81 -3.06 -19.28
N GLU A 137 7.03 -2.92 -18.74
CA GLU A 137 7.99 -1.86 -19.07
C GLU A 137 8.33 -1.83 -20.58
N PRO A 138 8.52 -2.97 -21.29
CA PRO A 138 8.71 -2.98 -22.74
C PRO A 138 7.52 -2.41 -23.55
N TYR A 139 6.35 -2.28 -22.92
CA TYR A 139 5.13 -1.73 -23.50
C TYR A 139 4.85 -0.31 -23.03
N GLY A 140 5.85 0.39 -22.47
CA GLY A 140 5.78 1.80 -22.13
C GLY A 140 5.34 2.11 -20.71
N LEU A 141 5.15 1.12 -19.84
CA LEU A 141 4.86 1.37 -18.42
C LEU A 141 6.09 2.01 -17.76
N CYS A 142 6.00 3.28 -17.37
CA CYS A 142 7.10 3.99 -16.72
C CYS A 142 7.36 3.48 -15.29
N ARG A 143 8.62 3.37 -14.89
CA ARG A 143 8.98 3.08 -13.50
C ARG A 143 8.53 4.19 -12.54
N GLY A 144 8.18 3.79 -11.33
CA GLY A 144 7.71 4.68 -10.28
C GLY A 144 6.23 5.08 -10.39
N VAL A 145 5.45 4.50 -11.31
CA VAL A 145 3.99 4.73 -11.36
C VAL A 145 3.23 3.85 -10.37
N VAL A 146 3.74 2.65 -10.04
CA VAL A 146 3.20 1.80 -8.98
C VAL A 146 3.61 2.35 -7.62
N ARG A 147 2.63 2.81 -6.83
CA ARG A 147 2.81 3.40 -5.50
C ARG A 147 2.18 2.53 -4.42
N PRO A 148 3.00 1.83 -3.61
CA PRO A 148 2.62 1.37 -2.29
C PRO A 148 1.86 2.44 -1.51
N THR A 149 0.71 2.08 -0.95
CA THR A 149 -0.25 2.98 -0.31
C THR A 149 -0.84 2.29 0.91
N TYR A 150 -0.89 3.02 2.03
CA TYR A 150 -1.58 2.58 3.24
C TYR A 150 -2.93 3.29 3.39
N GLY A 151 -3.92 2.54 3.86
CA GLY A 151 -5.30 2.92 3.80
C GLY A 151 -6.20 1.92 4.52
N LEU A 152 -7.31 2.43 5.06
CA LEU A 152 -8.32 1.63 5.76
C LEU A 152 -9.69 2.33 5.76
N ALA A 153 -10.74 1.54 5.95
CA ALA A 153 -12.12 2.02 5.90
C ALA A 153 -12.41 3.09 6.98
N GLU A 154 -11.89 2.92 8.18
CA GLU A 154 -12.06 3.83 9.30
C GLU A 154 -11.39 5.21 9.08
N HIS A 155 -10.47 5.31 8.11
CA HIS A 155 -9.88 6.57 7.65
C HIS A 155 -10.40 7.00 6.28
N THR A 156 -11.57 6.49 5.86
CA THR A 156 -12.15 6.79 4.55
C THR A 156 -11.18 6.44 3.42
N VAL A 157 -10.67 5.22 3.38
CA VAL A 157 -9.79 4.59 2.38
C VAL A 157 -8.31 4.94 2.36
N TYR A 158 -7.90 6.21 2.42
CA TYR A 158 -6.49 6.58 2.12
C TYR A 158 -5.82 7.32 3.27
N VAL A 159 -4.59 6.93 3.64
CA VAL A 159 -3.75 7.56 4.68
C VAL A 159 -2.50 8.18 4.07
N CYS A 160 -1.70 7.38 3.35
CA CYS A 160 -0.46 7.81 2.71
C CYS A 160 -0.09 6.94 1.51
N ASP A 161 0.76 7.47 0.64
CA ASP A 161 1.41 6.77 -0.45
C ASP A 161 2.91 7.03 -0.50
N SER A 162 3.62 6.11 -1.14
CA SER A 162 5.06 6.14 -1.34
C SER A 162 5.48 7.13 -2.43
N SER A 163 6.75 7.56 -2.34
CA SER A 163 7.45 8.23 -3.43
C SER A 163 7.62 7.29 -4.65
N PRO A 164 7.92 7.81 -5.86
CA PRO A 164 8.15 6.93 -7.02
C PRO A 164 9.33 5.99 -6.82
N GLN A 165 10.34 6.41 -6.04
CA GLN A 165 11.37 5.53 -5.53
C GLN A 165 10.80 4.74 -4.34
N LEU A 166 10.73 3.41 -4.48
CA LEU A 166 10.29 2.53 -3.42
C LEU A 166 11.33 2.50 -2.29
N LEU A 167 10.86 2.58 -1.06
CA LEU A 167 11.67 2.31 0.12
C LEU A 167 11.60 0.81 0.39
N GLN A 168 12.70 0.10 0.16
CA GLN A 168 12.84 -1.32 0.48
C GLN A 168 13.85 -1.48 1.60
N VAL A 169 13.48 -2.24 2.63
CA VAL A 169 14.31 -2.46 3.80
C VAL A 169 14.39 -3.95 4.07
N GLN A 170 15.60 -4.48 4.12
CA GLN A 170 15.82 -5.83 4.59
C GLN A 170 15.88 -5.81 6.11
N VAL A 171 15.06 -6.62 6.76
CA VAL A 171 15.01 -6.72 8.23
C VAL A 171 15.27 -8.15 8.69
N ASP A 172 15.79 -8.28 9.92
CA ASP A 172 15.96 -9.58 10.56
C ASP A 172 14.59 -10.26 10.74
N LYS A 173 14.41 -11.41 10.09
CA LYS A 173 13.12 -12.10 10.03
C LYS A 173 12.69 -12.61 11.40
N GLU A 174 13.62 -13.19 12.16
CA GLU A 174 13.32 -13.78 13.47
C GLU A 174 12.92 -12.68 14.47
N ALA A 175 13.68 -11.58 14.48
CA ALA A 175 13.41 -10.42 15.33
C ALA A 175 12.04 -9.79 15.05
N LEU A 176 11.66 -9.65 13.77
CA LEU A 176 10.37 -9.08 13.40
C LEU A 176 9.21 -10.03 13.73
N GLU A 177 9.33 -11.32 13.38
CA GLU A 177 8.22 -12.29 13.51
C GLU A 177 7.95 -12.72 14.95
N HIS A 178 8.98 -12.82 15.78
CA HIS A 178 8.87 -13.41 17.12
C HIS A 178 9.00 -12.40 18.26
N HIS A 179 9.52 -11.20 17.98
CA HIS A 179 9.87 -10.23 19.01
C HIS A 179 9.34 -8.82 18.74
N ASP A 180 8.63 -8.58 17.63
CA ASP A 180 8.19 -7.24 17.22
C ASP A 180 9.34 -6.23 17.15
N VAL A 181 10.51 -6.70 16.75
CA VAL A 181 11.70 -5.84 16.63
C VAL A 181 11.98 -5.59 15.16
N PHE A 182 11.78 -4.34 14.76
CA PHE A 182 12.23 -3.86 13.46
C PHE A 182 13.75 -3.63 13.51
N GLN A 183 14.50 -4.54 12.89
CA GLN A 183 15.96 -4.47 12.84
C GLN A 183 16.45 -4.53 11.39
N PRO A 184 16.78 -3.37 10.77
CA PRO A 184 17.41 -3.33 9.45
C PRO A 184 18.74 -4.09 9.44
N VAL A 185 18.98 -4.85 8.38
CA VAL A 185 20.19 -5.64 8.18
C VAL A 185 20.81 -5.32 6.83
N ALA A 186 22.12 -5.04 6.83
CA ALA A 186 22.88 -4.75 5.62
C ALA A 186 23.38 -6.00 4.89
N ASP A 187 23.46 -7.14 5.59
CA ASP A 187 24.02 -8.39 5.08
C ASP A 187 22.93 -9.45 4.90
N LYS A 188 22.82 -10.01 3.69
CA LYS A 188 21.88 -11.08 3.34
C LYS A 188 22.29 -12.46 3.90
N ALA A 189 23.40 -12.55 4.65
CA ALA A 189 23.85 -13.80 5.27
C ALA A 189 22.92 -14.35 6.36
N ARG A 190 22.00 -13.54 6.90
CA ARG A 190 20.95 -13.97 7.86
C ARG A 190 19.61 -14.20 7.15
N ALA A 191 18.70 -14.92 7.80
CA ALA A 191 17.33 -15.00 7.34
C ALA A 191 16.70 -13.60 7.41
N THR A 192 16.44 -13.00 6.25
CA THR A 192 15.91 -11.64 6.12
C THR A 192 14.49 -11.67 5.58
N LYS A 193 13.74 -10.60 5.87
CA LYS A 193 12.46 -10.30 5.24
C LYS A 193 12.55 -8.91 4.61
N GLU A 194 12.07 -8.77 3.39
CA GLU A 194 11.90 -7.44 2.79
C GLU A 194 10.63 -6.78 3.33
N MET A 195 10.74 -5.50 3.66
CA MET A 195 9.62 -4.61 3.94
C MET A 195 9.63 -3.45 2.95
N VAL A 196 8.46 -3.16 2.37
CA VAL A 196 8.28 -2.03 1.46
C VAL A 196 7.53 -0.90 2.18
N GLY A 197 8.08 0.31 2.12
CA GLY A 197 7.48 1.49 2.73
C GLY A 197 6.25 2.00 1.98
N CYS A 198 5.18 2.29 2.72
CA CYS A 198 3.94 2.89 2.19
C CYS A 198 3.99 4.42 2.11
N GLY A 199 5.14 5.03 2.42
CA GLY A 199 5.36 6.46 2.33
C GLY A 199 4.89 7.25 3.54
N ALA A 200 4.84 8.57 3.39
CA ALA A 200 4.69 9.51 4.49
C ALA A 200 3.25 10.03 4.60
N PRO A 201 2.69 10.15 5.82
CA PRO A 201 1.39 10.80 6.03
C PRO A 201 1.36 12.22 5.48
N ARG A 202 0.20 12.62 4.97
CA ARG A 202 -0.04 14.00 4.54
C ARG A 202 -0.04 14.94 5.75
N SER A 203 0.20 16.22 5.53
CA SER A 203 0.52 17.18 6.60
C SER A 203 -0.60 17.47 7.61
N ASP A 204 -1.81 17.01 7.32
CA ASP A 204 -3.07 17.10 8.07
C ASP A 204 -3.52 15.73 8.62
N VAL A 205 -2.75 14.67 8.37
CA VAL A 205 -2.92 13.33 8.93
C VAL A 205 -1.84 13.09 9.97
N ASP A 206 -2.21 13.05 11.25
CA ASP A 206 -1.29 12.80 12.36
C ASP A 206 -1.24 11.30 12.64
N VAL A 207 -0.13 10.65 12.30
CA VAL A 207 0.11 9.22 12.50
C VAL A 207 1.14 9.02 13.60
N ARG A 208 0.83 8.13 14.54
CA ARG A 208 1.68 7.77 15.68
C ARG A 208 1.85 6.27 15.79
N ILE A 209 3.00 5.85 16.26
CA ILE A 209 3.26 4.46 16.65
C ILE A 209 3.12 4.36 18.16
N VAL A 210 2.19 3.55 18.63
CA VAL A 210 1.77 3.50 20.03
C VAL A 210 1.82 2.07 20.53
N HIS A 211 2.32 1.87 21.75
CA HIS A 211 2.27 0.56 22.37
C HIS A 211 0.81 0.17 22.66
N PRO A 212 0.30 -0.98 22.16
CA PRO A 212 -1.12 -1.31 22.19
C PRO A 212 -1.71 -1.42 23.60
N ASP A 213 -0.93 -1.92 24.58
CA ASP A 213 -1.42 -2.04 25.96
C ASP A 213 -1.15 -0.80 26.84
N THR A 214 0.05 -0.22 26.73
CA THR A 214 0.45 0.88 27.63
C THR A 214 0.00 2.25 27.14
N HIS A 215 -0.47 2.34 25.89
CA HIS A 215 -0.87 3.58 25.20
C HIS A 215 0.22 4.65 25.20
N LYS A 216 1.49 4.23 25.32
CA LYS A 216 2.65 5.13 25.23
C LYS A 216 3.09 5.23 23.78
N GLU A 217 3.32 6.45 23.33
CA GLU A 217 3.98 6.70 22.05
C GLU A 217 5.38 6.06 22.05
N LEU A 218 5.71 5.36 20.99
CA LEU A 218 7.00 4.71 20.78
C LEU A 218 7.90 5.59 19.90
N ALA A 219 9.21 5.44 20.08
CA ALA A 219 10.20 6.15 19.28
C ALA A 219 10.25 5.60 17.84
N ALA A 220 10.74 6.40 16.87
CA ALA A 220 10.95 5.92 15.51
C ALA A 220 11.87 4.67 15.50
N GLY A 221 11.60 3.76 14.56
CA GLY A 221 12.25 2.45 14.49
C GLY A 221 11.68 1.40 15.44
N SER A 222 10.75 1.75 16.34
CA SER A 222 10.03 0.78 17.17
C SER A 222 8.77 0.30 16.47
N VAL A 223 8.45 -0.98 16.61
CA VAL A 223 7.16 -1.54 16.16
C VAL A 223 6.10 -1.25 17.20
N GLY A 224 4.93 -0.79 16.75
CA GLY A 224 3.75 -0.60 17.59
C GLY A 224 2.50 -0.40 16.76
N GLU A 225 1.36 -0.21 17.42
CA GLU A 225 0.09 0.02 16.76
C GLU A 225 0.06 1.40 16.08
N ILE A 226 -0.45 1.46 14.86
CA ILE A 226 -0.65 2.70 14.11
C ILE A 226 -1.90 3.40 14.65
N TRP A 227 -1.76 4.62 15.13
CA TRP A 227 -2.84 5.46 15.62
C TRP A 227 -2.94 6.71 14.76
N ILE A 228 -4.15 7.06 14.32
CA ILE A 228 -4.37 8.12 13.32
C ILE A 228 -5.34 9.17 13.86
N ARG A 229 -5.00 10.45 13.68
CA ARG A 229 -5.89 11.58 13.91
C ARG A 229 -5.94 12.46 12.67
N SER A 230 -7.13 12.60 12.10
CA SER A 230 -7.31 13.25 10.80
C SER A 230 -8.77 13.67 10.57
N PRO A 231 -9.03 14.70 9.75
CA PRO A 231 -10.38 15.01 9.28
C PRO A 231 -11.01 13.93 8.39
N SER A 232 -10.23 12.96 7.90
CA SER A 232 -10.73 11.80 7.14
C SER A 232 -11.21 10.64 8.01
N THR A 233 -10.97 10.68 9.33
CA THR A 233 -11.46 9.65 10.25
C THR A 233 -12.99 9.60 10.22
N THR A 234 -13.56 8.39 10.13
CA THR A 234 -15.01 8.20 10.13
C THR A 234 -15.60 8.49 11.51
N GLN A 235 -16.93 8.54 11.60
CA GLN A 235 -17.61 8.84 12.88
C GLN A 235 -17.55 7.69 13.89
N GLY A 236 -17.20 6.47 13.44
CA GLY A 236 -17.26 5.27 14.25
C GLY A 236 -17.99 4.11 13.59
N TYR A 237 -18.23 3.08 14.39
CA TYR A 237 -18.96 1.88 13.99
C TYR A 237 -20.47 2.06 14.22
N PHE A 238 -21.26 1.77 13.19
CA PHE A 238 -22.71 1.91 13.24
C PHE A 238 -23.33 1.00 14.31
N GLY A 239 -24.05 1.58 15.29
CA GLY A 239 -24.72 0.84 16.37
C GLY A 239 -23.80 0.31 17.48
N LEU A 240 -22.48 0.51 17.39
CA LEU A 240 -21.50 -0.01 18.34
C LEU A 240 -20.79 1.14 19.08
N ASN A 241 -21.53 1.82 19.96
CA ASN A 241 -21.05 3.04 20.64
C ASN A 241 -19.83 2.81 21.54
N ASP A 242 -19.78 1.69 22.26
CA ASP A 242 -18.66 1.42 23.16
C ASP A 242 -17.38 1.09 22.37
N LEU A 243 -17.49 0.26 21.33
CA LEU A 243 -16.37 -0.02 20.42
C LEU A 243 -15.93 1.24 19.67
N THR A 244 -16.87 2.11 19.29
CA THR A 244 -16.54 3.41 18.69
C THR A 244 -15.73 4.27 19.66
N ARG A 245 -16.14 4.35 20.94
CA ARG A 245 -15.39 5.11 21.94
C ARG A 245 -13.98 4.52 22.15
N GLU A 246 -13.87 3.20 22.21
CA GLU A 246 -12.59 2.50 22.36
C GLU A 246 -11.65 2.76 21.17
N MET A 247 -12.16 2.60 19.95
CA MET A 247 -11.34 2.62 18.75
C MET A 247 -11.12 4.01 18.18
N PHE A 248 -12.04 4.97 18.34
CA PHE A 248 -11.95 6.31 17.71
C PHE A 248 -11.59 7.42 18.70
N HIS A 249 -11.75 7.20 20.00
CA HIS A 249 -11.45 8.19 21.04
C HIS A 249 -10.27 7.80 21.92
N ALA A 250 -9.37 6.95 21.41
CA ALA A 250 -8.19 6.50 22.14
C ALA A 250 -7.25 7.68 22.44
N THR A 251 -6.61 7.65 23.61
CA THR A 251 -5.73 8.73 24.07
C THR A 251 -4.34 8.20 24.36
N ILE A 252 -3.33 8.82 23.76
CA ILE A 252 -1.93 8.54 24.05
C ILE A 252 -1.60 9.11 25.43
N VAL A 253 -0.85 8.36 26.25
CA VAL A 253 -0.35 8.80 27.55
C VAL A 253 0.62 9.98 27.34
N SER A 254 0.09 11.20 27.41
CA SER A 254 0.82 12.46 27.26
C SER A 254 0.15 13.56 28.08
N ASN A 255 0.76 14.76 28.10
CA ASN A 255 0.23 15.90 28.86
C ASN A 255 -0.99 16.57 28.22
N GLU A 256 -1.37 16.22 26.99
CA GLU A 256 -2.51 16.82 26.28
C GLU A 256 -3.55 15.75 25.87
N PRO A 257 -4.84 15.97 26.14
CA PRO A 257 -5.89 15.04 25.72
C PRO A 257 -6.20 15.24 24.23
N GLN A 258 -5.61 14.41 23.39
CA GLN A 258 -5.95 14.29 21.97
C GLN A 258 -6.52 12.90 21.70
N HIS A 259 -7.56 12.84 20.87
CA HIS A 259 -8.21 11.60 20.48
C HIS A 259 -7.65 11.09 19.14
N TYR A 260 -7.35 9.80 19.11
CA TYR A 260 -6.84 9.07 17.96
C TYR A 260 -7.74 7.87 17.67
N MET A 261 -7.78 7.52 16.40
CA MET A 261 -8.34 6.28 15.91
C MET A 261 -7.25 5.19 15.90
N ARG A 262 -7.53 4.09 16.57
CA ARG A 262 -6.74 2.85 16.58
C ARG A 262 -7.00 2.09 15.28
N THR A 263 -5.96 1.73 14.55
CA THR A 263 -6.12 0.91 13.33
C THR A 263 -6.15 -0.58 13.65
N GLY A 264 -5.55 -1.00 14.77
CA GLY A 264 -5.24 -2.40 15.05
C GLY A 264 -4.06 -2.97 14.23
N ASP A 265 -3.51 -2.19 13.29
CA ASP A 265 -2.36 -2.59 12.47
C ASP A 265 -1.06 -2.20 13.17
N LEU A 266 -0.05 -3.07 13.10
CA LEU A 266 1.29 -2.76 13.56
C LEU A 266 2.10 -2.09 12.45
N GLY A 267 2.91 -1.11 12.83
CA GLY A 267 3.79 -0.40 11.92
C GLY A 267 5.00 0.18 12.62
N VAL A 268 5.89 0.72 11.79
CA VAL A 268 7.11 1.39 12.21
C VAL A 268 7.26 2.67 11.41
N LEU A 269 7.60 3.77 12.09
CA LEU A 269 8.06 4.98 11.43
C LEU A 269 9.57 4.84 11.19
N TYR A 270 9.98 4.86 9.92
CA TYR A 270 11.36 4.62 9.51
C TYR A 270 11.86 5.73 8.57
N GLN A 271 13.08 6.23 8.82
CA GLN A 271 13.83 7.23 8.02
C GLN A 271 13.57 8.75 8.22
N GLY A 272 12.62 9.18 9.05
CA GLY A 272 12.53 10.60 9.44
C GLY A 272 13.60 11.03 10.46
N GLU A 273 13.82 10.21 11.50
CA GLU A 273 14.79 10.47 12.58
C GLU A 273 16.17 9.87 12.30
N ASP A 274 16.28 8.82 11.48
CA ASP A 274 17.56 8.16 11.25
C ASP A 274 18.46 8.94 10.28
N ILE A 275 17.89 9.64 9.30
CA ILE A 275 18.64 10.59 8.45
C ILE A 275 19.14 11.76 9.30
N GLU A 276 18.28 12.32 10.16
CA GLU A 276 18.65 13.40 11.08
C GLU A 276 19.77 12.96 12.03
N LYS A 277 19.74 11.73 12.56
CA LYS A 277 20.83 11.17 13.37
C LYS A 277 22.15 11.09 12.59
N THR A 278 22.14 10.62 11.34
CA THR A 278 23.35 10.60 10.49
C THR A 278 23.89 12.01 10.26
N VAL A 279 23.01 12.97 9.98
CA VAL A 279 23.38 14.38 9.82
C VAL A 279 23.95 14.95 11.13
N GLU A 280 23.36 14.63 12.27
CA GLU A 280 23.78 15.10 13.59
C GLU A 280 25.01 14.39 14.14
N GLY A 281 25.44 13.29 13.50
CA GLY A 281 26.72 12.62 13.79
C GLY A 281 27.94 13.46 13.40
N PHE A 282 27.77 14.50 12.57
CA PHE A 282 28.85 15.40 12.21
C PHE A 282 29.18 16.37 13.35
N PRO A 283 30.46 16.53 13.74
CA PRO A 283 30.85 17.33 14.90
C PRO A 283 30.48 18.81 14.74
N ASP A 284 30.46 19.33 13.51
CA ASP A 284 30.12 20.72 13.19
C ASP A 284 28.62 21.01 13.23
N ILE A 285 27.77 19.98 13.29
CA ILE A 285 26.32 20.08 13.34
C ILE A 285 25.85 20.01 14.80
N ARG A 286 24.82 20.79 15.16
CA ARG A 286 24.19 20.74 16.48
C ARG A 286 23.27 19.52 16.58
N PRO A 287 23.48 18.62 17.56
CA PRO A 287 22.57 17.52 17.83
C PRO A 287 21.16 18.01 18.20
N GLY A 288 20.15 17.27 17.77
CA GLY A 288 18.73 17.61 17.90
C GLY A 288 18.32 18.89 17.16
N CYS A 289 19.13 19.35 16.20
CA CYS A 289 18.92 20.59 15.44
C CYS A 289 19.11 20.35 13.94
N SER A 290 18.57 19.23 13.44
CA SER A 290 18.42 18.96 12.02
C SER A 290 16.99 18.56 11.68
N ALA A 291 16.59 18.73 10.43
CA ALA A 291 15.28 18.37 9.90
C ALA A 291 15.42 17.74 8.51
N ALA A 292 14.97 16.50 8.34
CA ALA A 292 14.81 15.85 7.04
C ALA A 292 13.34 15.93 6.59
N PHE A 293 13.11 16.19 5.30
CA PHE A 293 11.77 16.32 4.72
C PHE A 293 11.74 16.03 3.22
N SER A 294 10.58 15.69 2.66
CA SER A 294 10.43 15.57 1.20
C SER A 294 10.40 16.95 0.53
N ILE A 295 11.01 17.09 -0.64
CA ILE A 295 10.93 18.28 -1.49
C ILE A 295 10.61 17.91 -2.94
N SER A 296 9.62 18.57 -3.54
CA SER A 296 9.26 18.32 -4.94
C SER A 296 10.11 19.20 -5.86
N THR A 297 10.84 18.58 -6.79
CA THR A 297 11.52 19.26 -7.91
C THR A 297 10.57 19.29 -9.11
N ASN A 298 10.20 20.49 -9.55
CA ASN A 298 9.39 20.75 -10.74
C ASN A 298 8.04 19.99 -10.83
N GLY A 299 7.50 19.52 -9.70
CA GLY A 299 6.21 18.82 -9.66
C GLY A 299 6.22 17.39 -10.20
N ILE A 300 7.38 16.79 -10.53
CA ILE A 300 7.45 15.44 -11.12
C ILE A 300 8.36 14.51 -10.32
N HIS A 301 9.35 15.03 -9.60
CA HIS A 301 10.27 14.21 -8.79
C HIS A 301 10.33 14.73 -7.35
N GLU A 302 9.90 13.92 -6.37
CA GLU A 302 10.21 14.17 -4.97
C GLU A 302 11.63 13.70 -4.63
N GLY A 303 12.39 14.58 -4.00
CA GLY A 303 13.74 14.36 -3.50
C GLY A 303 13.84 14.58 -1.99
N LEU A 304 14.98 14.24 -1.41
CA LEU A 304 15.25 14.44 0.02
C LEU A 304 15.81 15.86 0.28
N GLY A 305 15.11 16.60 1.13
CA GLY A 305 15.54 17.88 1.69
C GLY A 305 16.09 17.72 3.11
N VAL A 306 17.22 18.35 3.40
CA VAL A 306 17.83 18.37 4.75
C VAL A 306 18.15 19.81 5.15
N VAL A 307 17.78 20.19 6.38
CA VAL A 307 18.24 21.43 7.00
C VAL A 307 18.96 21.09 8.29
N ALA A 308 20.14 21.66 8.53
CA ALA A 308 20.89 21.41 9.77
C ALA A 308 21.50 22.69 10.33
N GLU A 309 21.40 22.89 11.64
CA GLU A 309 22.10 23.98 12.33
C GLU A 309 23.58 23.64 12.50
N VAL A 310 24.46 24.52 12.03
CA VAL A 310 25.89 24.44 12.33
C VAL A 310 26.20 25.08 13.69
N ARG A 311 27.23 24.59 14.37
CA ARG A 311 27.64 25.09 15.69
C ARG A 311 28.24 26.49 15.64
N ASP A 312 28.99 26.80 14.60
CA ASP A 312 29.64 28.10 14.40
C ASP A 312 29.18 28.72 13.08
N ALA A 313 28.62 29.93 13.16
CA ALA A 313 28.14 30.67 11.99
C ALA A 313 29.27 31.38 11.22
N ASN A 314 30.49 31.46 11.77
CA ASN A 314 31.63 32.13 11.15
C ASN A 314 32.52 31.20 10.32
N VAL A 315 32.06 29.97 10.07
CA VAL A 315 32.80 28.98 9.27
C VAL A 315 32.94 29.49 7.82
N PRO A 316 34.15 29.44 7.22
CA PRO A 316 34.34 29.84 5.83
C PRO A 316 33.46 29.04 4.88
N ARG A 317 32.96 29.68 3.82
CA ARG A 317 32.08 29.06 2.82
C ARG A 317 32.63 27.74 2.26
N ALA A 318 33.93 27.66 1.99
CA ALA A 318 34.57 26.43 1.49
C ALA A 318 34.45 25.24 2.46
N ALA A 319 34.47 25.50 3.77
CA ALA A 319 34.28 24.47 4.78
C ALA A 319 32.81 24.04 4.91
N LEU A 320 31.86 24.98 4.75
CA LEU A 320 30.43 24.64 4.65
C LEU A 320 30.11 23.80 3.41
N GLU A 321 30.75 24.11 2.28
CA GLU A 321 30.67 23.33 1.03
C GLU A 321 31.18 21.89 1.23
N ALA A 322 32.33 21.73 1.88
CA ALA A 322 32.90 20.43 2.21
C ALA A 322 32.01 19.64 3.18
N LEU A 323 31.52 20.28 4.26
CA LEU A 323 30.60 19.66 5.22
C LEU A 323 29.30 19.20 4.54
N ALA A 324 28.70 20.04 3.71
CA ALA A 324 27.52 19.68 2.94
C ALA A 324 27.78 18.48 2.02
N ALA A 325 28.93 18.42 1.35
CA ALA A 325 29.28 17.26 0.53
C ALA A 325 29.42 15.98 1.36
N SER A 326 30.09 16.04 2.52
CA SER A 326 30.25 14.91 3.43
C SER A 326 28.93 14.43 4.02
N VAL A 327 28.05 15.33 4.44
CA VAL A 327 26.70 14.99 4.93
C VAL A 327 25.91 14.27 3.85
N ARG A 328 25.88 14.81 2.62
CA ARG A 328 25.16 14.17 1.51
C ARG A 328 25.72 12.79 1.17
N GLN A 329 27.05 12.63 1.21
CA GLN A 329 27.69 11.33 0.99
C GLN A 329 27.35 10.34 2.10
N ALA A 330 27.42 10.74 3.37
CA ALA A 330 27.08 9.87 4.50
C ALA A 330 25.62 9.43 4.43
N VAL A 331 24.70 10.36 4.15
CA VAL A 331 23.28 10.01 3.97
C VAL A 331 23.09 9.05 2.80
N SER A 332 23.79 9.26 1.68
CA SER A 332 23.71 8.34 0.54
C SER A 332 24.27 6.95 0.83
N VAL A 333 25.38 6.85 1.57
CA VAL A 333 26.04 5.58 1.89
C VAL A 333 25.25 4.79 2.93
N GLU A 334 24.74 5.48 3.96
CA GLU A 334 24.07 4.84 5.09
C GLU A 334 22.59 4.52 4.79
N HIS A 335 21.91 5.38 4.02
CA HIS A 335 20.47 5.26 3.78
C HIS A 335 20.11 4.92 2.33
N GLY A 336 21.08 4.87 1.41
CA GLY A 336 20.81 4.59 0.00
C GLY A 336 20.02 5.68 -0.74
N VAL A 337 19.87 6.87 -0.15
CA VAL A 337 19.09 7.99 -0.71
C VAL A 337 19.95 9.21 -0.95
N SER A 338 19.83 9.80 -2.13
CA SER A 338 20.51 11.05 -2.47
C SER A 338 19.80 12.28 -1.90
N VAL A 339 20.52 13.08 -1.12
CA VAL A 339 20.05 14.40 -0.67
C VAL A 339 20.02 15.38 -1.85
N THR A 340 18.81 15.73 -2.26
CA THR A 340 18.47 16.59 -3.40
C THR A 340 18.61 18.06 -3.04
N ALA A 341 18.19 18.41 -1.82
CA ALA A 341 18.26 19.78 -1.31
C ALA A 341 18.89 19.78 0.08
N LEU A 342 19.85 20.67 0.33
CA LEU A 342 20.46 20.81 1.65
C LEU A 342 20.67 22.28 1.98
N ALA A 343 20.30 22.71 3.19
CA ALA A 343 20.74 23.97 3.77
C ALA A 343 21.45 23.77 5.12
N LEU A 344 22.59 24.42 5.26
CA LEU A 344 23.26 24.64 6.54
C LEU A 344 22.87 26.02 7.02
N VAL A 345 22.32 26.11 8.23
CA VAL A 345 21.72 27.33 8.77
C VAL A 345 22.38 27.73 10.09
N SER A 346 22.27 29.01 10.43
CA SER A 346 22.75 29.49 11.73
C SER A 346 21.92 28.91 12.87
N THR A 347 22.48 28.90 14.08
CA THR A 347 21.76 28.42 15.27
C THR A 347 20.43 29.15 15.48
N HIS A 348 19.43 28.46 16.02
CA HIS A 348 18.09 28.98 16.29
C HIS A 348 17.26 29.32 15.02
N SER A 349 17.68 28.83 13.86
CA SER A 349 16.96 29.03 12.60
C SER A 349 15.90 27.95 12.34
N ILE A 350 16.06 26.75 12.91
CA ILE A 350 15.12 25.66 12.66
C ILE A 350 13.88 25.80 13.55
N PRO A 351 12.66 25.86 12.98
CA PRO A 351 11.44 25.98 13.76
C PRO A 351 11.20 24.77 14.66
N LYS A 352 10.84 25.06 15.92
CA LYS A 352 10.43 24.05 16.90
C LYS A 352 8.92 24.10 17.16
N THR A 353 8.35 22.98 17.57
CA THR A 353 6.98 22.90 18.12
C THR A 353 6.93 23.59 19.48
N THR A 354 5.73 23.85 20.00
CA THR A 354 5.52 24.38 21.36
C THR A 354 6.09 23.46 22.45
N SER A 355 6.25 22.17 22.15
CA SER A 355 6.91 21.16 23.00
C SER A 355 8.44 21.11 22.85
N GLY A 356 9.04 21.96 22.03
CA GLY A 356 10.50 22.06 21.87
C GLY A 356 11.12 21.02 20.92
N LYS A 357 10.33 20.17 20.26
CA LYS A 357 10.79 19.24 19.21
C LYS A 357 10.96 19.97 17.88
N ILE A 358 11.83 19.47 17.00
CA ILE A 358 11.98 20.01 15.64
C ILE A 358 10.68 19.82 14.85
N SER A 359 10.27 20.84 14.08
CA SER A 359 9.07 20.78 13.23
C SER A 359 9.46 20.65 11.76
N ARG A 360 9.57 19.41 11.25
CA ARG A 360 9.94 19.11 9.84
C ARG A 360 9.05 19.85 8.83
N LYS A 361 7.74 19.94 9.10
CA LYS A 361 6.78 20.70 8.27
C LYS A 361 7.15 22.17 8.17
N ARG A 362 7.35 22.85 9.30
CA ARG A 362 7.73 24.27 9.32
C ARG A 362 9.15 24.48 8.78
N SER A 363 10.05 23.54 8.98
CA SER A 363 11.39 23.56 8.37
C SER A 363 11.32 23.45 6.85
N LYS A 364 10.46 22.58 6.30
CA LYS A 364 10.17 22.48 4.87
C LYS A 364 9.57 23.77 4.34
N GLU A 365 8.53 24.30 4.98
CA GLU A 365 7.89 25.57 4.62
C GLU A 365 8.90 26.72 4.61
N ALA A 366 9.75 26.82 5.65
CA ALA A 366 10.78 27.84 5.76
C ALA A 366 11.90 27.66 4.73
N PHE A 367 12.29 26.42 4.43
CA PHE A 367 13.27 26.11 3.38
C PHE A 367 12.75 26.47 1.99
N VAL A 368 11.49 26.13 1.67
CA VAL A 368 10.88 26.46 0.38
C VAL A 368 10.62 27.96 0.26
N GLY A 369 10.13 28.59 1.34
CA GLY A 369 9.88 30.03 1.43
C GLY A 369 11.13 30.89 1.60
N GLN A 370 12.33 30.28 1.70
CA GLN A 370 13.62 30.95 1.92
C GLN A 370 13.61 31.89 3.14
N THR A 371 12.95 31.48 4.23
CA THR A 371 12.86 32.26 5.47
C THR A 371 13.84 31.80 6.55
N LEU A 372 14.73 30.87 6.22
CA LEU A 372 15.78 30.39 7.12
C LEU A 372 17.01 31.31 7.06
N THR A 373 17.73 31.44 8.17
CA THR A 373 19.02 32.15 8.19
C THR A 373 20.11 31.23 7.66
N GLU A 374 20.20 31.13 6.34
CA GLU A 374 21.07 30.21 5.63
C GLU A 374 22.52 30.70 5.53
N LEU A 375 23.44 29.80 5.84
CA LEU A 375 24.87 30.00 5.66
C LEU A 375 25.35 29.34 4.37
N TYR A 376 24.70 28.24 3.99
CA TYR A 376 24.95 27.53 2.74
C TYR A 376 23.69 26.81 2.27
N ARG A 377 23.47 26.76 0.95
CA ARG A 377 22.37 26.02 0.32
C ARG A 377 22.85 25.35 -0.97
N ILE A 378 22.40 24.13 -1.20
CA ILE A 378 22.52 23.43 -2.47
C ILE A 378 21.19 22.79 -2.87
N PHE A 379 20.93 22.80 -4.18
CA PHE A 379 19.80 22.12 -4.81
C PHE A 379 20.33 21.44 -6.07
N LYS A 380 20.32 20.10 -6.09
CA LYS A 380 20.84 19.31 -7.22
C LYS A 380 19.68 18.56 -7.88
N PRO A 381 19.43 18.72 -9.19
CA PRO A 381 18.50 17.87 -9.93
C PRO A 381 19.06 16.42 -9.98
N ALA A 382 18.18 15.42 -9.95
CA ALA A 382 18.58 14.01 -10.08
C ALA A 382 19.22 13.75 -11.45
N ALA A 383 20.32 12.99 -11.48
CA ALA A 383 20.97 12.49 -12.68
C ALA A 383 20.81 10.95 -12.73
N ASN A 384 20.59 10.41 -13.93
CA ASN A 384 20.28 9.00 -14.19
C ASN A 384 21.53 8.12 -14.04
N ASP A 385 21.47 7.04 -13.25
CA ASP A 385 22.48 5.98 -13.18
C ASP A 385 21.84 4.64 -13.59
N ASP A 386 22.21 4.14 -14.78
CA ASP A 386 22.04 2.77 -15.26
C ASP A 386 23.34 1.99 -14.96
N ASP A 387 23.26 0.76 -14.41
CA ASP A 387 23.85 -0.48 -14.97
C ASP A 387 23.78 -1.64 -13.93
N ASN A 388 23.25 -2.80 -14.33
CA ASN A 388 23.87 -4.13 -14.21
C ASN A 388 22.86 -5.31 -14.32
N ASN A 389 23.16 -6.19 -15.27
CA ASN A 389 22.55 -7.49 -15.57
C ASN A 389 22.89 -8.58 -14.55
N GLU A 390 22.00 -9.57 -14.34
CA GLU A 390 22.30 -11.02 -14.25
C GLU A 390 21.00 -11.90 -14.20
N PRO A 391 21.04 -13.25 -14.39
CA PRO A 391 20.25 -13.96 -15.40
C PRO A 391 19.00 -14.75 -14.92
N GLU A 392 18.13 -15.08 -15.89
CA GLU A 392 16.84 -15.80 -15.78
C GLU A 392 16.95 -17.30 -15.50
N ASP A 393 16.11 -17.82 -14.58
CA ASP A 393 15.84 -19.26 -14.41
C ASP A 393 14.39 -19.63 -14.79
N LYS A 394 14.25 -20.73 -15.53
CA LYS A 394 12.98 -21.26 -16.09
C LYS A 394 12.24 -22.17 -15.11
N VAL A 395 10.91 -22.03 -15.01
CA VAL A 395 10.04 -23.01 -14.35
C VAL A 395 8.99 -23.57 -15.33
N PRO A 396 8.72 -24.90 -15.40
CA PRO A 396 7.77 -25.49 -16.34
C PRO A 396 6.32 -25.51 -15.81
N SER A 397 5.37 -25.46 -16.74
CA SER A 397 3.92 -25.51 -16.54
C SER A 397 3.38 -26.94 -16.40
N THR A 398 2.54 -27.22 -15.40
CA THR A 398 1.80 -28.49 -15.26
C THR A 398 0.30 -28.26 -15.34
N ILE A 399 -0.42 -29.14 -16.04
CA ILE A 399 -1.87 -29.14 -16.27
C ILE A 399 -2.62 -29.36 -14.95
N GLN A 400 -3.58 -28.50 -14.61
CA GLN A 400 -4.39 -28.59 -13.38
C GLN A 400 -5.55 -29.60 -13.51
N PRO A 401 -5.87 -30.35 -12.43
CA PRO A 401 -6.95 -31.34 -12.43
C PRO A 401 -8.34 -30.69 -12.32
N ALA A 402 -9.35 -31.35 -12.91
CA ALA A 402 -10.75 -30.95 -12.79
C ALA A 402 -11.25 -31.16 -11.34
N PHE A 403 -11.99 -30.20 -10.76
CA PHE A 403 -12.45 -30.23 -9.37
C PHE A 403 -13.08 -31.58 -8.94
N ALA A 404 -13.92 -32.16 -9.79
CA ALA A 404 -14.63 -33.41 -9.52
C ALA A 404 -13.71 -34.64 -9.31
N SER A 405 -12.42 -34.53 -9.64
CA SER A 405 -11.43 -35.61 -9.49
C SER A 405 -10.54 -35.46 -8.25
N VAL A 406 -10.69 -34.39 -7.47
CA VAL A 406 -9.87 -34.08 -6.31
C VAL A 406 -10.61 -34.49 -5.02
N PRO A 407 -9.99 -35.26 -4.10
CA PRO A 407 -10.61 -35.63 -2.84
C PRO A 407 -11.06 -34.41 -2.01
N PRO A 408 -12.22 -34.47 -1.31
CA PRO A 408 -12.70 -33.39 -0.43
C PRO A 408 -11.66 -32.88 0.57
N SER A 409 -10.87 -33.79 1.14
CA SER A 409 -9.79 -33.48 2.07
C SER A 409 -8.67 -32.66 1.43
N GLU A 410 -8.36 -32.90 0.16
CA GLU A 410 -7.32 -32.16 -0.57
C GLU A 410 -7.79 -30.76 -0.97
N VAL A 411 -9.06 -30.61 -1.38
CA VAL A 411 -9.66 -29.29 -1.65
C VAL A 411 -9.71 -28.45 -0.38
N LYS A 412 -10.19 -29.02 0.74
CA LYS A 412 -10.21 -28.31 2.02
C LYS A 412 -8.81 -27.98 2.53
N ALA A 413 -7.84 -28.89 2.38
CA ALA A 413 -6.45 -28.62 2.74
C ALA A 413 -5.83 -27.51 1.87
N PHE A 414 -6.12 -27.49 0.57
CA PHE A 414 -5.75 -26.42 -0.35
C PHE A 414 -6.33 -25.09 0.12
N LEU A 415 -7.65 -24.98 0.23
CA LEU A 415 -8.34 -23.75 0.64
C LEU A 415 -7.80 -23.25 1.99
N ARG A 416 -7.65 -24.16 2.97
CA ARG A 416 -7.09 -23.83 4.29
C ARG A 416 -5.68 -23.25 4.17
N ARG A 417 -4.82 -23.85 3.35
CA ARG A 417 -3.45 -23.37 3.15
C ARG A 417 -3.43 -21.98 2.48
N GLU A 418 -4.21 -21.78 1.42
CA GLU A 418 -4.23 -20.50 0.70
C GLU A 418 -4.79 -19.39 1.60
N MET A 419 -5.86 -19.65 2.34
CA MET A 419 -6.42 -18.71 3.30
C MET A 419 -5.45 -18.43 4.46
N ALA A 420 -4.74 -19.45 4.94
CA ALA A 420 -3.72 -19.31 5.98
C ALA A 420 -2.54 -18.46 5.51
N GLN A 421 -2.14 -18.57 4.23
CA GLN A 421 -1.13 -17.72 3.63
C GLN A 421 -1.61 -16.27 3.48
N MET A 422 -2.85 -16.05 3.02
CA MET A 422 -3.42 -14.69 2.90
C MET A 422 -3.51 -13.97 4.24
N LEU A 423 -3.91 -14.70 5.28
CA LEU A 423 -4.07 -14.18 6.63
C LEU A 423 -2.77 -14.25 7.44
N ASP A 424 -1.72 -14.86 6.86
CA ASP A 424 -0.44 -15.14 7.49
C ASP A 424 -0.54 -15.84 8.87
N VAL A 425 -1.52 -16.74 9.01
CA VAL A 425 -1.76 -17.54 10.22
C VAL A 425 -1.36 -19.01 10.00
N PRO A 426 -1.05 -19.79 11.05
CA PRO A 426 -0.87 -21.24 10.89
C PRO A 426 -2.14 -21.91 10.33
N PRO A 427 -2.05 -22.85 9.38
CA PRO A 427 -3.21 -23.48 8.77
C PRO A 427 -4.21 -24.07 9.77
N ASP A 428 -3.73 -24.60 10.89
CA ASP A 428 -4.56 -25.23 11.93
C ASP A 428 -5.49 -24.25 12.66
N THR A 429 -5.27 -22.94 12.52
CA THR A 429 -6.17 -21.90 13.06
C THR A 429 -7.46 -21.75 12.27
N ILE A 430 -7.47 -22.19 11.00
CA ILE A 430 -8.62 -22.08 10.10
C ILE A 430 -9.45 -23.36 10.18
N THR A 431 -10.54 -23.30 10.93
CA THR A 431 -11.47 -24.42 11.07
C THR A 431 -12.49 -24.44 9.95
N ASP A 432 -13.12 -25.59 9.76
CA ASP A 432 -14.16 -25.81 8.75
C ASP A 432 -15.44 -25.01 9.01
N THR A 433 -15.64 -24.53 10.24
CA THR A 433 -16.91 -23.97 10.74
C THR A 433 -16.79 -22.54 11.26
N THR A 434 -15.58 -22.00 11.41
CA THR A 434 -15.41 -20.60 11.80
C THR A 434 -15.78 -19.68 10.64
N PRO A 435 -16.61 -18.65 10.86
CA PRO A 435 -16.90 -17.65 9.84
C PRO A 435 -15.63 -16.96 9.31
N LEU A 436 -15.51 -16.79 8.00
CA LEU A 436 -14.33 -16.24 7.33
C LEU A 436 -13.99 -14.82 7.82
N GLN A 437 -15.01 -14.02 8.08
CA GLN A 437 -14.84 -12.66 8.57
C GLN A 437 -14.29 -12.62 10.01
N GLN A 438 -14.60 -13.64 10.84
CA GLN A 438 -14.10 -13.74 12.21
C GLN A 438 -12.60 -14.13 12.26
N ILE A 439 -12.10 -14.79 11.22
CA ILE A 439 -10.65 -15.05 11.07
C ILE A 439 -9.92 -13.92 10.33
N GLY A 440 -10.58 -12.78 10.12
CA GLY A 440 -9.97 -11.59 9.51
C GLY A 440 -10.04 -11.52 7.99
N MET A 441 -10.77 -12.44 7.33
CA MET A 441 -10.98 -12.36 5.88
C MET A 441 -11.92 -11.21 5.53
N ASP A 442 -11.37 -10.17 4.92
CA ASP A 442 -12.15 -9.04 4.42
C ASP A 442 -12.69 -9.30 2.99
N SER A 443 -13.38 -8.31 2.44
CA SER A 443 -13.98 -8.43 1.10
C SER A 443 -12.93 -8.57 -0.01
N MET A 444 -11.71 -8.07 0.18
CA MET A 444 -10.62 -8.21 -0.79
C MET A 444 -9.97 -9.59 -0.70
N GLY A 445 -9.72 -10.08 0.51
CA GLY A 445 -9.27 -11.45 0.76
C GLY A 445 -10.26 -12.48 0.21
N LEU A 446 -11.57 -12.25 0.33
CA LEU A 446 -12.60 -13.07 -0.31
C LEU A 446 -12.51 -13.03 -1.84
N THR A 447 -12.28 -11.84 -2.42
CA THR A 447 -12.09 -11.67 -3.88
C THR A 447 -10.83 -12.40 -4.36
N GLN A 448 -9.74 -12.33 -3.61
CA GLN A 448 -8.48 -13.03 -3.87
C GLN A 448 -8.67 -14.55 -3.77
N LEU A 449 -9.36 -15.04 -2.73
CA LEU A 449 -9.70 -16.44 -2.54
C LEU A 449 -10.50 -16.99 -3.73
N GLN A 450 -11.52 -16.26 -4.18
CA GLN A 450 -12.26 -16.59 -5.40
C GLN A 450 -11.34 -16.69 -6.62
N GLY A 451 -10.35 -15.79 -6.72
CA GLY A 451 -9.35 -15.82 -7.78
C GLY A 451 -8.44 -17.04 -7.74
N ILE A 452 -7.97 -17.41 -6.56
CA ILE A 452 -7.15 -18.61 -6.35
C ILE A 452 -7.95 -19.88 -6.68
N VAL A 453 -9.18 -19.98 -6.17
CA VAL A 453 -10.07 -21.13 -6.42
C VAL A 453 -10.41 -21.27 -7.90
N HIS A 454 -10.76 -20.17 -8.56
CA HIS A 454 -11.02 -20.19 -9.99
C HIS A 454 -9.78 -20.60 -10.78
N ASN A 455 -8.60 -20.08 -10.42
CA ASN A 455 -7.37 -20.44 -11.08
C ASN A 455 -6.95 -21.88 -10.83
N GLN A 456 -7.26 -22.47 -9.66
CA GLN A 456 -6.88 -23.84 -9.34
C GLN A 456 -7.83 -24.89 -9.93
N TYR A 457 -9.14 -24.61 -9.89
CA TYR A 457 -10.17 -25.62 -10.16
C TYR A 457 -11.10 -25.26 -11.33
N GLY A 458 -11.07 -24.03 -11.84
CA GLY A 458 -11.97 -23.55 -12.88
C GLY A 458 -13.42 -23.31 -12.44
N VAL A 459 -13.73 -23.50 -11.16
CA VAL A 459 -15.08 -23.40 -10.56
C VAL A 459 -15.26 -22.03 -9.89
N GLN A 460 -16.51 -21.60 -9.70
CA GLN A 460 -16.86 -20.37 -9.01
C GLN A 460 -17.69 -20.63 -7.76
N VAL A 461 -17.38 -19.92 -6.68
CA VAL A 461 -18.29 -19.77 -5.53
C VAL A 461 -19.30 -18.67 -5.86
N PRO A 462 -20.61 -18.88 -5.68
CA PRO A 462 -21.60 -17.82 -5.83
C PRO A 462 -21.37 -16.68 -4.83
N ASP A 463 -21.51 -15.42 -5.26
CA ASP A 463 -21.26 -14.23 -4.41
C ASP A 463 -22.08 -14.24 -3.12
N GLN A 464 -23.34 -14.70 -3.17
CA GLN A 464 -24.20 -14.83 -1.98
C GLN A 464 -23.61 -15.77 -0.93
N VAL A 465 -22.84 -16.78 -1.36
CA VAL A 465 -22.14 -17.70 -0.46
C VAL A 465 -20.79 -17.12 -0.08
N LEU A 466 -20.04 -16.51 -0.99
CA LEU A 466 -18.69 -16.04 -0.69
C LEU A 466 -18.69 -14.84 0.27
N TYR A 467 -19.60 -13.89 0.08
CA TYR A 467 -19.69 -12.64 0.86
C TYR A 467 -20.70 -12.70 2.01
N GLY A 468 -21.20 -13.89 2.35
CA GLY A 468 -22.12 -14.08 3.47
C GLY A 468 -21.46 -13.83 4.83
N GLU A 469 -22.21 -13.25 5.76
CA GLU A 469 -21.74 -12.91 7.11
C GLU A 469 -21.33 -14.14 7.95
N HIS A 470 -21.83 -15.33 7.57
CA HIS A 470 -21.55 -16.60 8.24
C HIS A 470 -20.89 -17.61 7.30
N THR A 471 -20.28 -17.14 6.23
CA THR A 471 -19.55 -18.00 5.30
C THR A 471 -18.40 -18.65 6.01
N THR A 472 -18.24 -19.96 5.85
CA THR A 472 -17.17 -20.76 6.46
C THR A 472 -16.43 -21.50 5.36
N LEU A 473 -15.29 -22.11 5.69
CA LEU A 473 -14.58 -23.00 4.77
C LEU A 473 -15.48 -24.14 4.25
N SER A 474 -16.37 -24.67 5.09
CA SER A 474 -17.36 -25.68 4.65
C SER A 474 -18.35 -25.12 3.65
N HIS A 475 -18.90 -23.91 3.89
CA HIS A 475 -19.82 -23.27 2.94
C HIS A 475 -19.16 -23.04 1.57
N VAL A 476 -17.90 -22.60 1.56
CA VAL A 476 -17.11 -22.42 0.32
C VAL A 476 -16.92 -23.76 -0.38
N TYR A 477 -16.52 -24.81 0.35
CA TYR A 477 -16.36 -26.15 -0.19
C TYR A 477 -17.67 -26.70 -0.78
N ASP A 478 -18.78 -26.59 -0.05
CA ASP A 478 -20.10 -27.09 -0.48
C ASP A 478 -20.59 -26.37 -1.74
N ALA A 479 -20.35 -25.06 -1.82
CA ALA A 479 -20.63 -24.28 -3.03
C ALA A 479 -19.80 -24.76 -4.24
N LEU A 480 -18.52 -25.09 -4.03
CA LEU A 480 -17.66 -25.63 -5.09
C LEU A 480 -18.10 -27.04 -5.53
N ALA A 481 -18.49 -27.89 -4.58
CA ALA A 481 -19.04 -29.21 -4.87
C ALA A 481 -20.34 -29.11 -5.67
N THR A 482 -21.20 -28.14 -5.33
CA THR A 482 -22.46 -27.91 -6.04
C THR A 482 -22.23 -27.33 -7.44
N ALA A 483 -21.33 -26.35 -7.59
CA ALA A 483 -21.01 -25.73 -8.87
C ALA A 483 -20.29 -26.66 -9.86
N SER A 484 -19.77 -27.79 -9.38
CA SER A 484 -19.12 -28.83 -10.20
C SER A 484 -20.11 -29.84 -10.81
N HIS A 485 -21.39 -29.79 -10.40
CA HIS A 485 -22.49 -30.55 -10.98
C HIS A 485 -23.48 -29.57 -11.62
N PRO A 486 -23.48 -29.38 -12.96
CA PRO A 486 -24.41 -28.45 -13.58
C PRO A 486 -25.86 -28.93 -13.42
N GLN A 487 -26.67 -28.20 -12.65
CA GLN A 487 -28.13 -28.26 -12.75
C GLN A 487 -28.56 -27.59 -14.08
N PRO A 488 -29.63 -28.10 -14.74
CA PRO A 488 -30.13 -27.48 -15.96
C PRO A 488 -30.63 -26.05 -15.68
N PRO A 489 -30.55 -25.15 -16.68
CA PRO A 489 -30.87 -23.75 -16.50
C PRO A 489 -32.36 -23.59 -16.17
N ASN A 490 -32.66 -22.98 -15.03
CA ASN A 490 -34.01 -22.56 -14.72
C ASN A 490 -34.31 -21.28 -15.52
N GLU A 491 -35.38 -21.33 -16.31
CA GLU A 491 -35.90 -20.21 -17.08
C GLU A 491 -36.37 -19.07 -16.17
N GLY A 492 -36.40 -17.86 -16.72
CA GLY A 492 -36.41 -16.60 -15.98
C GLY A 492 -37.53 -16.39 -14.97
N GLY A 493 -37.24 -15.54 -13.98
CA GLY A 493 -38.20 -15.05 -13.01
C GLY A 493 -37.64 -13.83 -12.28
N ASP A 494 -38.41 -12.75 -12.34
CA ASP A 494 -38.20 -11.41 -11.79
C ASP A 494 -37.54 -11.33 -10.40
N ASN A 495 -36.56 -10.43 -10.25
CA ASN A 495 -36.20 -9.85 -8.94
C ASN A 495 -36.64 -8.40 -8.88
N GLN A 496 -37.94 -8.20 -8.58
CA GLN A 496 -38.45 -6.96 -8.02
C GLN A 496 -38.21 -6.92 -6.51
N THR A 497 -37.61 -5.81 -6.06
CA THR A 497 -37.82 -5.11 -4.78
C THR A 497 -38.19 -5.90 -3.52
N SER A 498 -37.24 -5.98 -2.58
CA SER A 498 -37.51 -6.07 -1.14
C SER A 498 -36.27 -5.66 -0.33
N PHE A 499 -35.93 -4.37 -0.32
CA PHE A 499 -35.09 -3.79 0.72
C PHE A 499 -36.02 -3.13 1.72
N LEU A 500 -36.16 -3.74 2.90
CA LEU A 500 -36.52 -3.15 4.20
C LEU A 500 -36.95 -4.32 5.12
N GLN A 501 -35.98 -4.94 5.80
CA GLN A 501 -36.23 -5.64 7.06
C GLN A 501 -35.48 -4.90 8.17
N GLU A 502 -36.16 -4.70 9.29
CA GLU A 502 -35.64 -3.99 10.48
C GLU A 502 -34.38 -4.66 11.04
N PRO A 503 -33.43 -3.88 11.61
CA PRO A 503 -32.16 -4.42 12.07
C PRO A 503 -32.36 -5.29 13.32
N ARG A 504 -31.92 -6.54 13.24
CA ARG A 504 -31.79 -7.43 14.41
C ARG A 504 -30.49 -7.10 15.17
N PRO A 505 -30.45 -7.34 16.49
CA PRO A 505 -29.28 -7.01 17.29
C PRO A 505 -28.04 -7.77 16.82
N ALA A 506 -26.94 -7.04 16.61
CA ALA A 506 -25.66 -7.59 16.20
C ALA A 506 -25.10 -8.56 17.25
N PRO A 507 -24.46 -9.67 16.84
CA PRO A 507 -23.71 -10.51 17.76
C PRO A 507 -22.51 -9.74 18.34
N PRO A 508 -21.97 -10.16 19.50
CA PRO A 508 -20.82 -9.51 20.11
C PRO A 508 -19.61 -9.60 19.18
N VAL A 509 -19.15 -8.44 18.70
CA VAL A 509 -17.88 -8.29 17.99
C VAL A 509 -16.77 -8.48 19.03
N THR A 510 -16.10 -9.63 19.00
CA THR A 510 -14.85 -9.80 19.72
C THR A 510 -13.81 -8.85 19.08
N PRO A 511 -13.08 -8.04 19.87
CA PRO A 511 -12.00 -7.23 19.32
C PRO A 511 -11.04 -8.14 18.55
N LYS A 512 -10.60 -7.70 17.36
CA LYS A 512 -9.52 -8.36 16.61
C LYS A 512 -8.40 -8.61 17.61
N GLN A 513 -8.10 -9.88 17.92
CA GLN A 513 -6.90 -10.19 18.67
C GLN A 513 -5.75 -9.67 17.81
N SER A 514 -5.02 -8.70 18.32
CA SER A 514 -3.75 -8.23 17.77
C SER A 514 -2.76 -9.38 17.84
N ARG A 515 -2.85 -10.30 16.88
CA ARG A 515 -1.86 -11.34 16.64
C ARG A 515 -0.96 -10.84 15.53
N ILE A 516 0.32 -10.80 15.85
CA ILE A 516 1.39 -10.43 14.94
C ILE A 516 1.48 -11.51 13.87
N CYS A 517 0.90 -11.21 12.72
CA CYS A 517 1.08 -11.96 11.49
C CYS A 517 1.84 -11.04 10.56
N CYS A 518 3.17 -10.99 10.73
CA CYS A 518 4.20 -10.57 9.76
C CYS A 518 3.93 -9.32 8.88
N GLY A 519 2.97 -8.47 9.24
CA GLY A 519 2.36 -7.42 8.43
C GLY A 519 2.69 -6.01 8.92
N CYS A 520 3.87 -5.84 9.54
CA CYS A 520 4.34 -4.52 9.93
C CYS A 520 4.44 -3.61 8.69
N ILE A 521 3.89 -2.42 8.79
CA ILE A 521 3.95 -1.44 7.70
C ILE A 521 5.05 -0.43 8.01
N ALA A 522 5.99 -0.27 7.09
CA ALA A 522 6.96 0.82 7.16
C ALA A 522 6.30 2.10 6.64
N ILE A 523 6.16 3.09 7.53
CA ILE A 523 5.69 4.44 7.20
C ILE A 523 6.89 5.37 7.23
N ARG A 524 7.04 6.20 6.20
CA ARG A 524 8.20 7.08 5.99
C ARG A 524 8.05 8.43 6.69
#